data_AF-A0A183CMT4-F1
#
_entry.id   AF-A0A183CMT4-F1
#
_cell.length_a   1.000
_cell.length_b   1.000
_cell.length_c   1.000
_cell.angle_alpha   90.00
_cell.angle_beta   90.00
_cell.angle_gamma   90.00
#
_symmetry.space_group_name_H-M   'P 1'
#
loop_
_entity.id
_entity.type
_entity.pdbx_description
1 polymer ?
#
loop_
_entity_poly.entity_id
_entity_poly.type
_entity_poly.pdbx_seq_one_letter_code
_entity_poly.pdbx_strand_id
1 'polypeptide(L)'
;MVDGGVEQHHQQQGTVPWLGTFLTDLEKLDQLYPDLTPEGLFNFEKRRKEFEVLAEIRLFQSAARSYTLQLDQAFCVWFHFLPALNEKEWSVS
;
A
#
# COMPACT_ATOMS: atom_id res chain seq x y z
N MET A 1 -5.02 -7.28 47.31
CA MET A 1 -5.79 -6.78 46.15
C MET A 1 -4.77 -6.58 45.04
N VAL A 2 -4.79 -7.44 44.03
CA VAL A 2 -3.79 -7.45 42.95
C VAL A 2 -4.14 -6.31 42.02
N ASP A 3 -3.22 -5.36 41.89
CA ASP A 3 -3.38 -4.21 40.99
C ASP A 3 -3.30 -4.71 39.55
N GLY A 4 -4.32 -4.36 38.77
CA GLY A 4 -4.52 -4.84 37.42
C GLY A 4 -3.49 -4.23 36.49
N GLY A 5 -2.52 -5.04 36.06
CA GLY A 5 -1.67 -4.71 34.93
C GLY A 5 -2.56 -4.52 33.70
N VAL A 6 -2.79 -3.25 33.34
CA VAL A 6 -3.24 -2.91 32.00
C VAL A 6 -2.05 -3.20 31.10
N GLU A 7 -1.97 -4.44 30.60
CA GLU A 7 -1.12 -4.76 29.47
C GLU A 7 -1.59 -3.85 28.34
N GLN A 8 -0.83 -2.77 28.12
CA GLN A 8 -0.95 -1.99 26.90
C GLN A 8 -0.49 -2.92 25.79
N HIS A 9 -1.43 -3.67 25.26
CA HIS A 9 -1.30 -4.36 24.00
C HIS A 9 -0.99 -3.26 23.00
N HIS A 10 0.30 -3.05 22.71
CA HIS A 10 0.74 -2.17 21.64
C HIS A 10 0.22 -2.81 20.37
N GLN A 11 -1.02 -2.48 20.04
CA GLN A 11 -1.63 -2.78 18.76
C GLN A 11 -0.70 -2.10 17.78
N GLN A 12 0.13 -2.90 17.09
CA GLN A 12 0.88 -2.42 15.95
C GLN A 12 -0.18 -1.89 14.98
N GLN A 13 -0.45 -0.59 15.04
CA GLN A 13 -1.26 0.07 14.04
C GLN A 13 -0.50 -0.18 12.75
N GLY A 14 -1.18 -0.77 11.76
CA GLY A 14 -0.58 -1.02 10.46
C GLY A 14 0.01 0.26 9.87
N THR A 15 0.66 0.17 8.73
CA THR A 15 1.04 1.34 7.94
C THR A 15 0.40 1.21 6.57
N VAL A 16 -0.07 2.33 6.00
CA VAL A 16 -0.47 2.41 4.60
C VAL A 16 0.72 2.98 3.83
N PRO A 17 1.51 2.15 3.12
CA PRO A 17 2.69 2.62 2.41
C PRO A 17 2.33 3.36 1.13
N TRP A 18 3.26 4.18 0.63
CA TRP A 18 3.11 4.81 -0.67
C TRP A 18 3.23 3.77 -1.79
N LEU A 19 2.15 3.58 -2.54
CA LEU A 19 2.08 2.55 -3.58
C LEU A 19 3.11 2.76 -4.70
N GLY A 20 3.54 4.00 -4.93
CA GLY A 20 4.49 4.35 -6.00
C GLY A 20 5.81 3.60 -5.91
N THR A 21 6.34 3.35 -4.71
CA THR A 21 7.59 2.57 -4.54
C THR A 21 7.47 1.17 -5.14
N PHE A 22 6.39 0.45 -4.81
CA PHE A 22 6.17 -0.89 -5.34
C PHE A 22 5.92 -0.90 -6.85
N LEU A 23 5.20 0.11 -7.37
CA LEU A 23 4.97 0.24 -8.82
C LEU A 23 6.28 0.47 -9.57
N THR A 24 7.15 1.33 -9.05
CA THR A 24 8.49 1.55 -9.61
C THR A 24 9.34 0.28 -9.55
N ASP A 25 9.27 -0.50 -8.47
CA ASP A 25 10.03 -1.76 -8.38
C ASP A 25 9.50 -2.82 -9.35
N LEU A 26 8.18 -2.93 -9.53
CA LEU A 26 7.57 -3.81 -10.55
C LEU A 26 7.97 -3.37 -11.97
N GLU A 27 7.94 -2.08 -12.26
CA GLU A 27 8.37 -1.53 -13.56
C GLU A 27 9.85 -1.86 -13.84
N LYS A 28 10.74 -1.68 -12.84
CA LYS A 28 12.15 -2.06 -12.97
C LYS A 28 12.31 -3.57 -13.21
N LEU A 29 11.55 -4.41 -12.51
CA LEU A 29 11.59 -5.86 -12.71
C LEU A 29 11.14 -6.23 -14.13
N ASP A 30 10.10 -5.58 -14.66
CA ASP A 30 9.62 -5.81 -16.02
C ASP A 30 10.67 -5.43 -17.08
N GLN A 31 11.38 -4.32 -16.87
CA GLN A 31 12.46 -3.88 -17.76
C GLN A 31 13.71 -4.75 -17.68
N LEU A 32 14.06 -5.23 -16.48
CA LEU A 32 15.29 -6.00 -16.25
C LEU A 32 15.17 -7.48 -16.60
N TYR A 33 13.97 -8.06 -16.54
CA TYR A 33 13.75 -9.49 -16.74
C TYR A 33 12.70 -9.73 -17.85
N PRO A 34 13.07 -10.39 -18.95
CA PRO A 34 12.12 -10.79 -19.99
C PRO A 34 11.21 -11.91 -19.49
N ASP A 35 10.01 -12.02 -20.06
CA ASP A 35 9.02 -13.06 -19.69
C ASP A 35 9.48 -14.48 -20.05
N LEU A 36 10.33 -14.58 -21.07
CA LEU A 36 10.92 -15.83 -21.52
C LEU A 36 12.44 -15.79 -21.38
N THR A 37 13.04 -16.94 -21.10
CA THR A 37 14.49 -17.13 -21.17
C THR A 37 14.96 -17.10 -22.63
N PRO A 38 16.28 -17.00 -22.88
CA PRO A 38 16.82 -17.07 -24.25
C PRO A 38 16.45 -18.34 -25.00
N GLU A 39 16.16 -19.42 -24.28
CA GLU A 39 15.72 -20.73 -24.80
C GLU A 39 14.20 -20.79 -25.06
N GLY A 40 13.47 -19.69 -24.82
CA GLY A 40 12.03 -19.59 -25.04
C GLY A 40 11.16 -20.20 -23.93
N LEU A 41 11.74 -20.49 -22.76
CA LEU A 41 11.02 -21.03 -21.59
C LEU A 41 10.50 -19.91 -20.69
N PHE A 42 9.47 -20.15 -19.89
CA PHE A 42 9.01 -19.15 -18.92
C PHE A 42 10.10 -18.76 -17.92
N ASN A 43 10.30 -17.46 -17.72
CA ASN A 43 11.26 -16.94 -16.77
C ASN A 43 10.68 -16.94 -15.36
N PHE A 44 10.86 -18.05 -14.64
CA PHE A 44 10.39 -18.20 -13.26
C PHE A 44 11.08 -17.24 -12.28
N GLU A 45 12.31 -16.80 -12.56
CA GLU A 45 13.00 -15.83 -11.71
C GLU A 45 12.33 -14.45 -11.76
N LYS A 46 11.85 -14.01 -12.94
CA LYS A 46 11.01 -12.81 -13.04
C LYS A 46 9.77 -12.95 -12.15
N ARG A 47 9.04 -14.06 -12.30
CA ARG A 47 7.80 -14.32 -11.56
C ARG A 47 8.01 -14.40 -10.05
N ARG A 48 9.12 -14.99 -9.60
CA ARG A 48 9.48 -15.04 -8.18
C ARG A 48 9.70 -13.64 -7.61
N LYS A 49 10.46 -12.78 -8.31
CA LYS A 49 10.72 -11.40 -7.87
C LYS A 49 9.46 -10.54 -7.83
N GLU A 50 8.63 -10.63 -8.86
CA GLU A 50 7.32 -9.96 -8.88
C GLU A 50 6.44 -10.41 -7.71
N PHE A 51 6.43 -11.73 -7.44
CA PHE A 51 5.68 -12.30 -6.35
C PHE A 51 6.13 -11.78 -4.98
N GLU A 52 7.44 -11.60 -4.75
CA GLU A 52 7.96 -11.05 -3.50
C GLU A 52 7.42 -9.64 -3.23
N VAL A 53 7.40 -8.78 -4.25
CA VAL A 53 6.80 -7.42 -4.16
C VAL A 53 5.30 -7.50 -3.85
N LEU A 54 4.57 -8.39 -4.53
CA LEU A 54 3.14 -8.57 -4.29
C LEU A 54 2.86 -9.13 -2.88
N ALA A 55 3.70 -10.03 -2.38
CA ALA A 55 3.58 -10.60 -1.05
C ALA A 55 3.71 -9.51 0.02
N GLU A 56 4.64 -8.56 -0.16
CA GLU A 56 4.79 -7.42 0.73
C GLU A 56 3.55 -6.51 0.73
N ILE A 57 2.99 -6.21 -0.46
CA ILE A 57 1.73 -5.47 -0.58
C ILE A 57 0.60 -6.21 0.19
N ARG A 58 0.53 -7.55 0.08
CA ARG A 58 -0.46 -8.34 0.82
C ARG A 58 -0.28 -8.27 2.33
N LEU A 59 0.95 -8.20 2.83
CA LEU A 59 1.23 -8.02 4.25
C LEU A 59 0.70 -6.67 4.75
N PHE A 60 0.98 -5.58 4.02
CA PHE A 60 0.45 -4.26 4.36
C PHE A 60 -1.07 -4.20 4.31
N GLN A 61 -1.69 -4.80 3.28
CA GLN A 61 -3.15 -4.92 3.21
C GLN A 61 -3.72 -5.73 4.39
N SER A 62 -3.03 -6.78 4.81
CA SER A 62 -3.43 -7.56 5.98
C SER A 62 -3.39 -6.73 7.26
N ALA A 63 -2.30 -5.97 7.46
CA ALA A 63 -2.15 -5.07 8.59
C ALA A 63 -3.16 -3.90 8.55
N ALA A 64 -3.51 -3.39 7.37
CA ALA A 64 -4.49 -2.32 7.24
C ALA A 64 -5.90 -2.76 7.70
N ARG A 65 -6.23 -4.05 7.65
CA ARG A 65 -7.51 -4.56 8.16
C ARG A 65 -7.67 -4.44 9.68
N SER A 66 -6.57 -4.24 10.42
CA SER A 66 -6.64 -4.09 11.88
C SER A 66 -6.85 -2.64 12.32
N TYR A 67 -6.92 -1.67 11.40
CA TYR A 67 -7.26 -0.31 11.76
C TYR A 67 -8.71 -0.23 12.27
N THR A 68 -8.89 0.37 13.44
CA THR A 68 -10.20 0.70 13.99
C THR A 68 -10.41 2.20 13.89
N LEU A 69 -10.79 2.67 12.69
CA LEU A 69 -11.14 4.07 12.45
C LEU A 69 -12.65 4.22 12.54
N GLN A 70 -13.12 5.21 13.31
CA GLN A 70 -14.53 5.58 13.29
C GLN A 70 -14.78 6.55 12.14
N LEU A 71 -15.83 6.27 11.36
CA LEU A 71 -16.24 7.17 10.29
C LEU A 71 -16.90 8.41 10.89
N ASP A 72 -16.30 9.57 10.64
CA ASP A 72 -16.97 10.85 10.83
C ASP A 72 -17.78 11.16 9.57
N GLN A 73 -19.11 11.10 9.71
CA GLN A 73 -20.04 11.35 8.61
C GLN A 73 -19.94 12.78 8.07
N ALA A 74 -19.72 13.78 8.93
CA ALA A 74 -19.60 15.17 8.50
C ALA A 74 -18.32 15.37 7.67
N PHE A 75 -17.21 14.77 8.12
CA PHE A 75 -15.97 14.75 7.37
C PHE A 75 -16.13 14.06 6.01
N CYS A 76 -16.75 12.87 5.96
CA CYS A 76 -16.95 12.13 4.71
C CYS A 76 -17.76 12.93 3.69
N VAL A 77 -18.84 13.58 4.13
CA VAL A 77 -19.67 14.45 3.28
C VAL A 77 -18.86 15.63 2.78
N TRP A 78 -18.20 16.38 3.66
CA TRP A 78 -17.36 17.52 3.28
C TRP A 78 -16.27 17.10 2.27
N PHE A 79 -15.54 16.02 2.56
CA PHE A 79 -14.46 15.52 1.72
C PHE A 79 -14.94 15.11 0.32
N HIS A 80 -16.13 14.50 0.23
CA HIS A 80 -16.72 14.10 -1.04
C HIS A 80 -17.07 15.30 -1.94
N PHE A 81 -17.40 16.45 -1.35
CA PHE A 81 -17.76 17.66 -2.09
C PHE A 81 -16.59 18.62 -2.33
N LEU A 82 -15.37 18.26 -1.91
CA LEU A 82 -14.20 19.06 -2.24
C LEU A 82 -13.97 19.03 -3.77
N PRO A 83 -13.80 20.19 -4.42
CA PRO A 83 -13.48 20.23 -5.84
C PRO A 83 -12.11 19.59 -6.07
N ALA A 84 -12.02 18.67 -7.03
CA ALA A 84 -10.76 18.13 -7.52
C ALA A 84 -10.09 19.17 -8.41
N LEU A 85 -9.38 20.11 -7.80
CA LEU A 85 -8.67 21.15 -8.53
C LEU A 85 -7.48 20.57 -9.28
N ASN A 86 -7.32 20.96 -10.54
CA ASN A 86 -6.16 20.57 -11.34
C ASN A 86 -4.96 21.47 -11.03
N GLU A 87 -3.74 21.04 -11.40
CA GLU A 87 -2.49 21.77 -11.11
C GLU A 87 -2.51 23.26 -11.50
N LYS A 88 -3.24 23.64 -12.56
CA LYS A 88 -3.31 25.03 -13.02
C LYS A 88 -4.16 25.92 -12.13
N GLU A 89 -5.17 25.36 -11.47
CA GLU A 89 -6.09 26.09 -10.59
C GLU A 89 -5.45 26.40 -9.23
N TRP A 90 -4.48 25.59 -8.80
CA TRP A 90 -3.71 25.83 -7.57
C TRP A 90 -2.72 27.00 -7.69
N SER A 91 -2.20 27.26 -8.89
CA SER A 91 -1.17 28.29 -9.12
C SER A 91 -1.68 29.75 -9.14
N VAL A 92 -2.96 29.98 -8.84
CA VAL A 92 -3.63 31.29 -9.00
C VAL A 92 -4.26 31.85 -7.72
N SER A 93 -4.08 31.20 -6.57
CA SER A 93 -4.50 31.69 -5.24
C SER A 93 -3.28 31.99 -4.37
#